data_AF-A0A3L7VEU0-F1
#
_entry.id   AF-A0A3L7VEU0-F1
#
_cell.length_a   1.000
_cell.length_b   1.000
_cell.length_c   1.000
_cell.angle_alpha   90.00
_cell.angle_beta   90.00
_cell.angle_gamma   90.00
#
_symmetry.space_group_name_H-M   'P 1'
#
loop_
_entity.id
_entity.type
_entity.pdbx_description
1 polymer ?
#
loop_
_entity_poly.entity_id
_entity_poly.type
_entity_poly.pdbx_seq_one_letter_code
_entity_poly.pdbx_strand_id
1 'polypeptide(L)'
;MVEAFGNATVVVACDSLHELHAAVACVHGSLGASLYAARDGRDDADFTDLVPLLIERAGRIVENRMPTGLGVVPSMQHGGPWPSAGPPFFSAVGFPWTILRFARRVCFDGWTESRLPEIVRDPPPPGRPWRYVDHAWTRG
;
A
#
# COMPACT_ATOMS: atom_id res chain seq x y z
N MET A 1 -14.66 7.62 -14.51
CA MET A 1 -13.96 7.15 -15.73
C MET A 1 -13.79 5.63 -15.69
N VAL A 2 -13.71 5.00 -16.86
CA VAL A 2 -13.43 3.56 -17.02
C VAL A 2 -12.11 3.42 -17.78
N GLU A 3 -11.32 2.41 -17.43
CA GLU A 3 -10.07 2.10 -18.11
C GLU A 3 -10.34 1.63 -19.56
N ALA A 4 -9.58 2.16 -20.52
CA ALA A 4 -9.53 1.65 -21.88
C ALA A 4 -8.21 0.88 -22.07
N PHE A 5 -8.27 -0.45 -22.01
CA PHE A 5 -7.08 -1.29 -22.11
C PHE A 5 -6.50 -1.25 -23.54
N GLY A 6 -5.34 -0.59 -23.70
CA GLY A 6 -4.67 -0.41 -24.99
C GLY A 6 -3.85 0.88 -25.03
N ASN A 7 -3.47 1.33 -26.23
CA ASN A 7 -2.71 2.56 -26.44
C ASN A 7 -3.63 3.79 -26.45
N ALA A 8 -4.32 4.04 -25.34
CA ALA A 8 -5.22 5.18 -25.17
C ALA A 8 -4.84 5.99 -23.94
N THR A 9 -5.00 7.31 -24.02
CA THR A 9 -4.82 8.22 -22.88
C THR A 9 -5.84 9.34 -22.95
N VAL A 10 -6.12 9.95 -21.79
CA VAL A 10 -6.99 11.12 -21.66
C VAL A 10 -6.18 12.20 -20.98
N VAL A 11 -6.22 13.40 -21.55
CA VAL A 11 -5.66 14.61 -20.96
C VAL A 11 -6.81 15.51 -20.54
N VAL A 12 -6.81 15.92 -19.28
CA VAL A 12 -7.76 16.90 -18.73
C VAL A 12 -6.97 18.17 -18.43
N ALA A 13 -7.25 19.24 -19.17
CA ALA A 13 -6.70 20.56 -18.88
C ALA A 13 -7.53 21.20 -17.76
N CYS A 14 -6.86 21.76 -16.77
CA CYS A 14 -7.47 22.47 -15.64
C CYS A 14 -6.92 23.89 -15.64
N ASP A 15 -7.79 24.89 -15.49
CA ASP A 15 -7.41 26.31 -15.47
C ASP A 15 -6.89 26.75 -14.09
N SER A 16 -7.04 25.90 -13.06
CA SER A 16 -6.58 26.17 -11.71
C SER A 16 -6.29 24.89 -10.90
N LEU A 17 -5.60 25.06 -9.77
CA LEU A 17 -5.39 23.98 -8.80
C LEU A 17 -6.72 23.46 -8.23
N HIS A 18 -7.70 24.34 -8.04
CA HIS A 18 -9.04 23.94 -7.57
C HIS A 18 -9.71 22.96 -8.55
N GLU A 19 -9.63 23.25 -9.86
CA GLU A 19 -10.14 22.34 -10.88
C GLU A 19 -9.36 21.02 -10.93
N LEU A 20 -8.03 21.07 -10.73
CA LEU A 20 -7.22 19.85 -10.63
C LEU A 20 -7.68 18.98 -9.45
N HIS A 21 -7.91 19.56 -8.27
CA HIS A 21 -8.44 18.83 -7.11
C HIS A 21 -9.79 18.20 -7.43
N ALA A 22 -10.71 18.95 -8.07
CA ALA A 22 -12.02 18.45 -8.46
C ALA A 22 -11.92 17.30 -9.48
N ALA A 23 -11.01 17.41 -10.46
CA ALA A 23 -10.77 16.37 -11.45
C ALA A 23 -10.22 15.08 -10.81
N VAL A 24 -9.23 15.20 -9.93
CA VAL A 24 -8.64 14.06 -9.20
C VAL A 24 -9.65 13.41 -8.26
N ALA A 25 -10.49 14.19 -7.58
CA ALA A 25 -11.52 13.67 -6.67
C ALA A 25 -12.57 12.80 -7.37
N CYS A 26 -12.78 13.01 -8.68
CA CYS A 26 -13.65 12.19 -9.51
C CYS A 26 -13.02 10.86 -9.96
N VAL A 27 -11.72 10.65 -9.73
CA VAL A 27 -11.04 9.41 -10.10
C VAL A 27 -11.31 8.34 -9.03
N HIS A 28 -11.64 7.13 -9.47
CA HIS A 28 -11.80 5.98 -8.58
C HIS A 28 -10.45 5.49 -8.06
N GLY A 29 -10.44 4.48 -7.18
CA GLY A 29 -9.19 3.88 -6.70
C GLY A 29 -8.29 3.35 -7.82
N SER A 30 -6.99 3.64 -7.73
CA SER A 30 -5.94 3.29 -8.70
C SER A 30 -4.80 2.51 -8.05
N LEU A 31 -4.09 1.71 -8.84
CA LEU A 31 -2.86 1.02 -8.40
C LEU A 31 -1.73 2.02 -8.09
N GLY A 32 -1.74 3.17 -8.77
CA GLY A 32 -0.75 4.20 -8.55
C GLY A 32 -1.16 5.56 -9.10
N ALA A 33 -0.51 6.59 -8.58
CA ALA A 33 -0.59 7.96 -9.05
C ALA A 33 0.82 8.52 -9.19
N SER A 34 1.03 9.33 -10.23
CA SER A 34 2.27 10.07 -10.42
C SER A 34 2.00 11.55 -10.30
N LEU A 35 2.83 12.26 -9.54
CA LEU A 35 2.88 13.72 -9.55
C LEU A 35 4.18 14.16 -10.19
N TYR A 36 4.11 15.24 -10.97
CA TYR A 36 5.26 15.90 -11.54
C TYR A 36 5.30 17.33 -11.01
N ALA A 37 6.45 17.72 -10.47
CA ALA A 37 6.69 19.04 -9.92
C ALA A 37 8.08 19.50 -10.33
N ALA A 38 8.23 20.81 -10.48
CA ALA A 38 9.51 21.40 -10.78
C ALA A 38 10.52 21.22 -9.65
N ARG A 39 11.79 20.99 -10.02
CA ARG A 39 12.88 20.77 -9.06
C ARG A 39 13.37 22.04 -8.37
N ASP A 40 12.90 23.21 -8.80
CA ASP A 40 13.23 24.51 -8.22
C ASP A 40 12.33 24.88 -7.03
N GLY A 41 11.42 24.00 -6.65
CA GLY A 41 10.57 24.13 -5.46
C GLY A 41 9.37 25.06 -5.63
N ARG A 42 9.15 25.62 -6.82
CA ARG A 42 8.05 26.57 -7.06
C ARG A 42 6.66 25.92 -6.94
N ASP A 43 6.59 24.59 -7.13
CA ASP A 43 5.35 23.81 -7.07
C ASP A 43 5.17 23.10 -5.71
N ASP A 44 6.09 23.26 -4.74
CA ASP A 44 6.14 22.43 -3.52
C ASP A 44 4.89 22.59 -2.63
N ALA A 45 4.34 23.81 -2.58
CA ALA A 45 3.12 24.09 -1.82
C ALA A 45 1.92 23.35 -2.41
N ASP A 46 1.72 23.47 -3.73
CA ASP A 46 0.64 22.81 -4.47
C ASP A 46 0.81 21.28 -4.45
N PHE A 47 2.05 20.80 -4.55
CA PHE A 47 2.39 19.38 -4.41
C PHE A 47 1.95 18.84 -3.05
N THR A 48 2.28 19.56 -1.98
CA THR A 48 1.94 19.17 -0.61
C THR A 48 0.42 19.16 -0.39
N ASP A 49 -0.30 20.12 -0.98
CA ASP A 49 -1.76 20.21 -0.87
C ASP A 49 -2.48 19.07 -1.60
N LEU A 50 -1.96 18.61 -2.74
CA LEU A 50 -2.59 17.55 -3.54
C LEU A 50 -2.30 16.13 -3.02
N VAL A 51 -1.17 15.90 -2.35
CA VAL A 51 -0.73 14.57 -1.89
C VAL A 51 -1.77 13.83 -1.02
N PRO A 52 -2.43 14.46 -0.02
CA PRO A 52 -3.47 13.79 0.77
C PRO A 52 -4.58 13.19 -0.09
N LEU A 53 -5.04 13.92 -1.10
CA LEU A 53 -6.07 13.43 -2.02
C LEU A 53 -5.56 12.20 -2.79
N LEU A 54 -4.30 12.16 -3.21
CA LEU A 54 -3.75 11.02 -3.92
C LEU A 54 -3.51 9.80 -3.02
N ILE A 55 -3.21 10.00 -1.73
CA ILE A 55 -3.14 8.92 -0.72
C ILE A 55 -4.49 8.22 -0.59
N GLU A 56 -5.59 8.96 -0.67
CA GLU A 56 -6.94 8.38 -0.64
C GLU A 56 -7.29 7.59 -1.91
N ARG A 57 -6.60 7.85 -3.03
CA ARG A 57 -6.94 7.29 -4.35
C ARG A 57 -6.00 6.22 -4.84
N ALA A 58 -4.75 6.19 -4.40
CA ALA A 58 -3.73 5.32 -4.98
C ALA A 58 -2.98 4.50 -3.93
N GLY A 59 -2.70 3.23 -4.23
CA GLY A 59 -1.82 2.43 -3.36
C GLY A 59 -0.35 2.82 -3.44
N ARG A 60 0.08 3.42 -4.56
CA ARG A 60 1.47 3.85 -4.75
C ARG A 60 1.55 5.24 -5.36
N ILE A 61 2.25 6.13 -4.69
CA ILE A 61 2.48 7.50 -5.17
C ILE A 61 3.92 7.61 -5.66
N VAL A 62 4.10 8.18 -6.84
CA VAL A 62 5.39 8.32 -7.50
C VAL A 62 5.64 9.78 -7.85
N GLU A 63 6.73 10.33 -7.35
CA GLU A 63 7.17 11.67 -7.74
C GLU A 63 8.06 11.59 -8.99
N ASN A 64 7.80 12.48 -9.94
CA ASN A 64 8.66 12.82 -11.07
C ASN A 64 9.07 11.62 -11.95
N ARG A 65 8.23 10.57 -11.99
CA ARG A 65 8.42 9.36 -12.82
C ARG A 65 7.09 8.73 -13.21
N MET A 66 7.12 8.01 -14.32
CA MET A 66 5.97 7.23 -14.80
C MET A 66 5.66 6.08 -13.84
N PRO A 67 4.37 5.71 -13.67
CA PRO A 67 3.97 4.68 -12.73
C PRO A 67 4.19 3.25 -13.27
N THR A 68 4.70 3.09 -14.49
CA THR A 68 4.83 1.78 -15.16
C THR A 68 5.88 0.86 -14.52
N GLY A 69 6.99 1.42 -14.02
CA GLY A 69 8.02 0.64 -13.35
C GLY A 69 7.56 0.13 -11.99
N LEU A 70 7.73 -1.17 -11.71
CA LEU A 70 7.35 -1.82 -10.45
C LEU A 70 8.52 -2.63 -9.87
N GLY A 71 9.04 -2.21 -8.72
CA GLY A 71 10.07 -2.95 -7.98
C GLY A 71 9.48 -4.09 -7.15
N VAL A 72 10.18 -5.23 -7.09
CA VAL A 72 9.83 -6.35 -6.20
C VAL A 72 10.57 -6.18 -4.87
N VAL A 73 10.07 -5.28 -4.02
CA VAL A 73 10.71 -4.90 -2.75
C VAL A 73 9.71 -4.92 -1.58
N PRO A 74 10.16 -5.00 -0.31
CA PRO A 74 9.26 -5.06 0.85
C PRO A 74 8.35 -3.84 1.03
N SER A 75 8.78 -2.67 0.58
CA SER A 75 7.99 -1.42 0.66
C SER A 75 6.96 -1.29 -0.46
N MET A 76 6.85 -2.27 -1.36
CA MET A 76 5.97 -2.17 -2.52
C MET A 76 4.50 -2.35 -2.13
N GLN A 77 3.68 -1.39 -2.54
CA GLN A 77 2.22 -1.47 -2.51
C GLN A 77 1.70 -1.59 -3.96
N HIS A 78 1.39 -2.82 -4.37
CA HIS A 78 0.76 -3.12 -5.65
C HIS A 78 -0.69 -3.54 -5.40
N GLY A 79 -1.55 -2.53 -5.30
CA GLY A 79 -2.94 -2.62 -4.88
C GLY A 79 -3.46 -1.20 -4.62
N GLY A 80 -4.52 -1.05 -3.86
CA GLY A 80 -5.08 0.25 -3.51
C GLY A 80 -6.58 0.22 -3.29
N PRO A 81 -7.23 1.40 -3.19
CA PRO A 81 -8.68 1.50 -3.07
C PRO A 81 -9.40 0.85 -4.26
N TRP A 82 -10.62 0.35 -4.03
CA TRP A 82 -11.48 -0.14 -5.11
C TRP A 82 -11.66 0.94 -6.20
N PRO A 83 -11.62 0.59 -7.51
CA PRO A 83 -11.58 -0.75 -8.11
C PRO A 83 -10.19 -1.36 -8.32
N SER A 84 -9.11 -0.69 -7.93
CA SER A 84 -7.75 -1.20 -8.20
C SER A 84 -7.42 -2.52 -7.49
N ALA A 85 -7.97 -2.74 -6.29
CA ALA A 85 -7.91 -4.01 -5.57
C ALA A 85 -9.19 -4.22 -4.76
N GLY A 86 -9.47 -5.48 -4.41
CA GLY A 86 -10.59 -5.83 -3.52
C GLY A 86 -10.35 -5.30 -2.10
N PRO A 87 -9.49 -5.93 -1.29
CA PRO A 87 -9.08 -5.37 0.00
C PRO A 87 -7.94 -4.35 -0.20
N PRO A 88 -8.11 -3.09 0.22
CA PRO A 88 -7.16 -2.01 -0.08
C PRO A 88 -5.85 -2.09 0.70
N PHE A 89 -5.84 -2.84 1.80
CA PHE A 89 -4.71 -2.96 2.72
C PHE A 89 -3.70 -4.06 2.31
N PHE A 90 -3.98 -4.84 1.27
CA PHE A 90 -3.03 -5.83 0.78
C PHE A 90 -2.21 -5.30 -0.40
N SER A 91 -0.98 -5.81 -0.50
CA SER A 91 -0.15 -5.68 -1.69
C SER A 91 -0.06 -7.02 -2.41
N ALA A 92 -0.18 -6.99 -3.74
CA ALA A 92 0.00 -8.17 -4.58
C ALA A 92 1.46 -8.48 -4.94
N VAL A 93 2.39 -7.55 -4.67
CA VAL A 93 3.82 -7.66 -4.95
C VAL A 93 4.62 -7.18 -3.75
N GLY A 94 5.67 -7.90 -3.37
CA GLY A 94 6.56 -7.51 -2.28
C GLY A 94 6.39 -8.35 -1.01
N PHE A 95 7.48 -8.98 -0.58
CA PHE A 95 7.54 -9.76 0.66
C PHE A 95 7.94 -8.85 1.83
N PRO A 96 7.33 -8.95 3.03
CA PRO A 96 6.45 -10.03 3.48
C PRO A 96 4.96 -9.80 3.24
N TRP A 97 4.50 -8.57 2.99
CA TRP A 97 3.06 -8.23 3.01
C TRP A 97 2.19 -9.08 2.09
N THR A 98 2.72 -9.49 0.93
CA THR A 98 2.01 -10.35 -0.01
C THR A 98 1.61 -11.71 0.56
N ILE A 99 2.41 -12.30 1.47
CA ILE A 99 2.14 -13.64 1.99
C ILE A 99 0.88 -13.65 2.88
N LEU A 100 0.52 -12.50 3.46
CA LEU A 100 -0.65 -12.37 4.33
C LEU A 100 -1.98 -12.59 3.57
N ARG A 101 -1.98 -12.51 2.23
CA ARG A 101 -3.14 -12.88 1.39
C ARG A 101 -3.48 -14.36 1.44
N PHE A 102 -2.50 -15.19 1.80
CA PHE A 102 -2.62 -16.65 1.86
C PHE A 102 -2.59 -17.18 3.30
N ALA A 103 -2.66 -16.28 4.29
CA ALA A 103 -2.62 -16.62 5.71
C ALA A 103 -3.83 -16.04 6.44
N ARG A 104 -4.17 -16.63 7.60
CA ARG A 104 -5.14 -16.07 8.54
C ARG A 104 -4.61 -16.12 9.96
N ARG A 105 -5.07 -15.20 10.80
CA ARG A 105 -4.76 -15.21 12.23
C ARG A 105 -5.67 -16.20 12.96
N VAL A 106 -5.12 -16.88 13.97
CA VAL A 106 -5.84 -17.76 14.89
C VAL A 106 -5.38 -17.44 16.31
N CYS A 107 -6.33 -17.30 17.24
CA CYS A 107 -6.06 -17.10 18.66
C CYS A 107 -6.28 -18.42 19.42
N PHE A 108 -5.39 -18.72 20.36
CA PHE A 108 -5.52 -19.85 21.29
C PHE A 108 -5.66 -19.28 22.70
N ASP A 109 -6.82 -19.48 23.33
CA ASP A 109 -7.15 -18.91 24.64
C ASP A 109 -7.45 -20.01 25.65
N GLY A 110 -6.73 -20.02 26.78
CA GLY A 110 -6.85 -21.02 27.85
C GLY A 110 -6.29 -22.41 27.51
N TRP A 111 -5.43 -22.53 26.50
CA TRP A 111 -4.85 -23.82 26.09
C TRP A 111 -3.64 -24.18 26.96
N THR A 112 -3.42 -25.48 27.18
CA THR A 112 -2.20 -25.99 27.81
C THR A 112 -1.05 -26.03 26.80
N GLU A 113 0.20 -25.85 27.27
CA GLU A 113 1.42 -25.88 26.44
C GLU A 113 1.48 -27.08 25.48
N SER A 114 1.17 -28.28 25.97
CA SER A 114 1.22 -29.51 25.16
C SER A 114 0.22 -29.55 23.99
N ARG A 115 -0.85 -28.73 24.05
CA ARG A 115 -1.89 -28.65 23.02
C ARG A 115 -1.66 -27.51 22.04
N LEU A 116 -0.90 -26.48 22.42
CA LEU A 116 -0.57 -25.37 21.53
C LEU A 116 0.22 -25.87 20.31
N PRO A 117 0.07 -25.24 19.13
CA PRO A 117 1.02 -25.43 18.04
C PRO A 117 2.43 -25.04 18.48
N GLU A 118 3.44 -25.80 18.03
CA GLU A 118 4.82 -25.64 18.50
C GLU A 118 5.33 -24.19 18.40
N ILE A 119 5.03 -23.48 17.30
CA ILE A 119 5.48 -22.11 17.04
C ILE A 119 5.01 -21.06 18.07
N VAL A 120 3.98 -21.36 18.87
CA VAL A 120 3.45 -20.46 19.91
C VAL A 120 3.60 -21.01 21.33
N ARG A 121 4.36 -22.10 21.54
CA ARG A 121 4.68 -22.65 22.88
C ARG A 121 5.79 -21.85 23.58
N ASP A 122 5.90 -22.06 24.89
CA ASP A 122 7.04 -21.63 25.70
C ASP A 122 7.84 -22.82 26.28
N PRO A 123 9.17 -22.88 26.11
CA PRO A 123 9.98 -21.99 25.26
C PRO A 123 9.68 -22.22 23.76
N PRO A 124 9.93 -21.23 22.89
CA PRO A 124 9.67 -21.38 21.47
C PRO A 124 10.62 -22.40 20.84
N PRO A 125 10.23 -22.99 19.69
CA PRO A 125 11.04 -23.99 19.02
C PRO A 125 12.39 -23.43 18.53
N PRO A 126 13.38 -24.32 18.32
CA PRO A 126 14.63 -23.98 17.65
C PRO A 126 14.35 -23.30 16.30
N GLY A 127 15.06 -22.20 16.01
CA GLY A 127 14.80 -21.37 14.82
C GLY A 127 14.38 -19.93 15.16
N ARG A 128 14.10 -19.63 16.44
CA ARG A 128 13.99 -18.28 17.01
C ARG A 128 13.11 -17.33 16.19
N PRO A 129 11.84 -17.67 15.91
CA PRO A 129 10.92 -16.73 15.28
C PRO A 129 10.74 -15.50 16.18
N TRP A 130 10.66 -14.32 15.57
CA TRP A 130 10.30 -13.11 16.30
C TRP A 130 8.85 -13.23 16.79
N ARG A 131 8.65 -13.00 18.09
CA ARG A 131 7.35 -12.96 18.78
C ARG A 131 7.18 -11.59 19.40
N TYR A 132 5.95 -11.10 19.44
CA TYR A 132 5.60 -9.86 20.13
C TYR A 132 4.89 -10.23 21.43
N VAL A 133 5.57 -10.04 22.57
CA VAL A 133 5.13 -10.44 23.91
C VAL A 133 5.27 -9.23 24.83
N ASP A 134 4.22 -8.89 25.57
CA ASP A 134 4.21 -7.78 26.54
C ASP A 134 4.83 -6.48 26.00
N HIS A 135 4.40 -6.10 24.81
CA HIS A 135 4.86 -4.91 24.07
C HIS A 135 6.31 -4.95 23.57
N ALA A 136 7.00 -6.08 23.65
CA ALA A 136 8.39 -6.26 23.22
C ALA A 136 8.54 -7.35 22.15
N TRP A 137 9.43 -7.11 21.18
CA TRP A 137 9.87 -8.14 20.24
C TRP A 137 10.95 -9.02 20.90
N THR A 138 10.72 -10.32 20.95
CA THR A 138 11.64 -11.33 21.50
C THR A 138 11.71 -12.58 20.58
N ARG A 139 12.66 -13.48 20.79
CA ARG A 139 12.90 -14.69 19.97
C ARG A 139 12.78 -16.01 20.77
N GLY A 140 12.23 -15.93 21.97
CA GLY A 140 12.56 -16.82 23.07
C GLY A 140 13.36 -16.05 24.07
#